data_AF-A0A1G6TUJ2-F1
#
_entry.id   AF-A0A1G6TUJ2-F1
#
_cell.length_a   1.000
_cell.length_b   1.000
_cell.length_c   1.000
_cell.angle_alpha   90.00
_cell.angle_beta   90.00
_cell.angle_gamma   90.00
#
_symmetry.space_group_name_H-M   'P 1'
#
loop_
_entity.id
_entity.type
_entity.pdbx_description
1 polymer ?
#
loop_
_entity_poly.entity_id
_entity_poly.type
_entity_poly.pdbx_seq_one_letter_code
_entity_poly.pdbx_strand_id
1 'polypeptide(L)'
;MKEKNKKKEIILSFLELSEKLINYLAMIFLVAMIIIVSATVFTRYLFNFTFRWSDEVALLMMIWFGFLGMALGVKNSVHLSIEFFMSLFPENYQKYIYKIEDILVGVFGGFMLKYGWDLYNATKATVLPATQWTRGLLFIMLPLAGILIIIYSIAKFFGVLREEHFTIQSETIKQKEVKGEE
;
A
#
# COMPACT_ATOMS: atom_id res chain seq x y z
N MET A 1 19.76 16.47 -23.07
CA MET A 1 18.43 15.82 -23.11
C MET A 1 18.47 14.28 -22.95
N LYS A 2 19.37 13.54 -23.63
CA LYS A 2 19.43 12.06 -23.55
C LYS A 2 19.67 11.49 -22.12
N GLU A 3 20.46 12.16 -21.29
CA GLU A 3 20.83 11.66 -19.96
C GLU A 3 19.68 11.74 -18.92
N LYS A 4 18.79 12.74 -19.05
CA LYS A 4 17.58 12.86 -18.22
C LYS A 4 16.56 11.75 -18.50
N ASN A 5 16.42 11.34 -19.76
CA ASN A 5 15.51 10.25 -20.14
C ASN A 5 16.03 8.89 -19.66
N LYS A 6 17.33 8.61 -19.79
CA LYS A 6 17.93 7.36 -19.32
C LYS A 6 17.81 7.17 -17.80
N LYS A 7 18.02 8.23 -17.01
CA LYS A 7 17.80 8.19 -15.55
C LYS A 7 16.34 7.93 -15.20
N LYS A 8 15.40 8.54 -15.94
CA LYS A 8 13.97 8.33 -15.73
C LYS A 8 13.55 6.89 -16.02
N GLU A 9 14.05 6.29 -17.10
CA GLU A 9 13.79 4.89 -17.46
C GLU A 9 14.33 3.88 -16.43
N ILE A 10 15.50 4.14 -15.84
CA ILE A 10 16.07 3.31 -14.78
C ILE A 10 15.22 3.38 -13.51
N ILE A 11 14.76 4.58 -13.12
CA ILE A 11 13.91 4.75 -11.94
C ILE A 11 12.55 4.07 -12.16
N LEU A 12 11.95 4.22 -13.33
CA LEU A 12 10.69 3.58 -13.67
C LEU A 12 10.79 2.05 -13.65
N SER A 13 11.82 1.49 -14.29
CA SER A 13 12.01 0.03 -14.29
C SER A 13 12.27 -0.52 -12.88
N PHE A 14 12.98 0.22 -12.01
CA PHE A 14 13.15 -0.16 -10.61
C PHE A 14 11.83 -0.13 -9.83
N LEU A 15 11.01 0.91 -10.02
CA LEU A 15 9.70 1.03 -9.37
C LEU A 15 8.74 -0.09 -9.83
N GLU A 16 8.69 -0.39 -11.13
CA GLU A 16 7.90 -1.50 -11.68
C GLU A 16 8.36 -2.87 -11.16
N LEU A 17 9.66 -3.08 -11.00
CA LEU A 17 10.19 -4.30 -10.41
C LEU A 17 9.77 -4.44 -8.94
N SER A 18 9.88 -3.35 -8.17
CA SER A 18 9.45 -3.33 -6.77
C SER A 18 7.97 -3.68 -6.64
N GLU A 19 7.12 -3.13 -7.51
CA GLU A 19 5.70 -3.41 -7.55
C GLU A 19 5.41 -4.87 -7.87
N LYS A 20 6.02 -5.43 -8.92
CA LYS A 20 5.81 -6.83 -9.29
C LYS A 20 6.16 -7.75 -8.12
N LEU A 21 7.24 -7.43 -7.42
CA LEU A 21 7.69 -8.20 -6.26
C LEU A 21 6.70 -8.09 -5.10
N ILE A 22 6.23 -6.89 -4.77
CA ILE A 22 5.21 -6.64 -3.73
C ILE A 22 3.90 -7.35 -4.06
N ASN A 23 3.42 -7.24 -5.31
CA ASN A 23 2.20 -7.92 -5.77
C ASN A 23 2.30 -9.43 -5.64
N TYR A 24 3.43 -10.02 -6.06
CA TYR A 24 3.65 -11.45 -5.94
C TYR A 24 3.69 -11.90 -4.48
N LEU A 25 4.38 -11.14 -3.62
CA LEU A 25 4.45 -11.42 -2.19
C LEU A 25 3.08 -11.30 -1.51
N ALA A 26 2.31 -10.27 -1.85
CA ALA A 26 0.95 -10.05 -1.35
C ALA A 26 0.02 -11.21 -1.76
N MET A 27 0.11 -11.66 -3.02
CA MET A 27 -0.65 -12.81 -3.51
C MET A 27 -0.33 -14.09 -2.72
N ILE A 28 0.96 -14.36 -2.48
CA ILE A 28 1.40 -15.51 -1.68
C ILE A 28 0.82 -15.44 -0.26
N PHE A 29 0.95 -14.29 0.41
CA PHE A 29 0.43 -14.15 1.78
C PHE A 29 -1.09 -14.29 1.84
N LEU A 30 -1.82 -13.74 0.86
CA LEU A 30 -3.27 -13.86 0.79
C LEU A 30 -3.70 -15.32 0.60
N VAL A 31 -3.12 -16.03 -0.38
CA VAL A 31 -3.45 -17.44 -0.64
C VAL A 31 -3.10 -18.32 0.57
N ALA A 32 -1.92 -18.11 1.15
CA ALA A 32 -1.48 -18.86 2.33
C ALA A 32 -2.41 -18.62 3.53
N MET A 33 -2.81 -17.36 3.78
CA MET A 33 -3.75 -17.02 4.83
C MET A 33 -5.11 -17.70 4.62
N ILE A 34 -5.65 -17.68 3.39
CA ILE A 34 -6.92 -18.34 3.06
C ILE A 34 -6.84 -19.85 3.34
N ILE A 35 -5.76 -20.51 2.94
CA ILE A 35 -5.56 -21.95 3.18
C ILE A 35 -5.51 -22.24 4.68
N ILE A 36 -4.73 -21.48 5.45
CA ILE A 36 -4.57 -21.69 6.90
C ILE A 36 -5.89 -21.48 7.63
N VAL A 37 -6.59 -20.38 7.35
CA VAL A 37 -7.88 -20.08 7.99
C VAL A 37 -8.93 -21.11 7.61
N SER A 38 -8.98 -21.51 6.33
CA SER A 38 -9.90 -22.56 5.87
C SER A 38 -9.62 -23.89 6.56
N ALA A 39 -8.35 -24.32 6.61
CA ALA A 39 -7.95 -25.54 7.31
C ALA A 39 -8.29 -25.49 8.81
N THR A 40 -8.16 -24.32 9.43
CA THR A 40 -8.54 -24.09 10.84
C THR A 40 -10.04 -24.26 11.05
N VAL A 41 -10.86 -23.71 10.14
CA VAL A 41 -12.31 -23.87 10.14
C VAL A 41 -12.69 -25.35 9.96
N PHE A 42 -12.13 -26.03 8.96
CA PHE A 42 -12.41 -27.45 8.72
C PHE A 42 -12.04 -28.34 9.92
N THR A 43 -10.84 -28.16 10.48
CA THR A 43 -10.38 -28.96 11.63
C THR A 43 -11.23 -28.70 12.88
N ARG A 44 -11.63 -27.44 13.11
CA ARG A 44 -12.51 -27.09 14.23
C ARG A 44 -13.86 -27.80 14.13
N TYR A 45 -14.49 -27.80 12.96
CA TYR A 45 -15.85 -28.36 12.81
C TYR A 45 -15.88 -29.87 12.56
N LEU A 46 -14.90 -30.44 11.85
CA LEU A 46 -14.88 -31.88 11.55
C LEU A 46 -14.17 -32.70 12.64
N PHE A 47 -13.09 -32.17 13.21
CA PHE A 47 -12.20 -32.91 14.10
C PHE A 47 -12.23 -32.41 15.56
N ASN A 48 -13.02 -31.37 15.88
CA ASN A 48 -13.14 -30.76 17.20
C ASN A 48 -11.79 -30.33 17.82
N PHE A 49 -10.76 -30.08 17.01
CA PHE A 49 -9.49 -29.51 17.46
C PHE A 49 -9.10 -28.32 16.60
N THR A 50 -8.29 -27.41 17.14
CA THR A 50 -7.79 -26.22 16.43
C THR A 50 -6.29 -26.10 16.64
N PHE A 51 -5.55 -25.83 15.57
CA PHE A 51 -4.12 -25.56 15.68
C PHE A 51 -3.90 -24.23 16.41
N ARG A 52 -3.27 -24.27 17.58
CA ARG A 52 -3.05 -23.06 18.39
C ARG A 52 -2.22 -21.98 17.68
N TRP A 53 -1.36 -22.38 16.73
CA TRP A 53 -0.51 -21.48 15.96
C TRP A 53 -1.20 -20.85 14.75
N SER A 54 -2.33 -21.40 14.27
CA SER A 54 -2.93 -20.95 13.02
C SER A 54 -3.48 -19.52 13.12
N ASP A 55 -4.08 -19.17 14.26
CA ASP A 55 -4.58 -17.81 14.52
C ASP A 55 -3.46 -16.77 14.49
N GLU A 56 -2.30 -17.09 15.08
CA GLU A 56 -1.14 -16.20 15.10
C GLU A 56 -0.53 -16.01 13.71
N VAL A 57 -0.38 -17.10 12.95
CA VAL A 57 0.19 -17.05 11.60
C VAL A 57 -0.76 -16.35 10.63
N ALA A 58 -2.06 -16.59 10.72
CA ALA A 58 -3.06 -15.89 9.92
C ALA A 58 -3.03 -14.38 10.20
N LEU A 59 -2.92 -13.98 11.46
CA LEU A 59 -2.80 -12.57 11.84
C LEU A 59 -1.51 -11.94 11.30
N LEU A 60 -0.37 -12.65 11.37
CA LEU A 60 0.89 -12.19 10.80
C LEU A 60 0.79 -12.00 9.28
N MET A 61 0.24 -12.99 8.56
CA MET A 61 0.04 -12.90 7.12
C MET A 61 -0.92 -11.78 6.72
N MET A 62 -2.01 -11.60 7.46
CA MET A 62 -2.97 -10.52 7.24
C MET A 62 -2.32 -9.15 7.38
N ILE A 63 -1.52 -8.95 8.42
CA ILE A 63 -0.80 -7.70 8.66
C ILE A 63 0.19 -7.43 7.51
N TRP A 64 0.97 -8.44 7.13
CA TRP A 64 1.94 -8.33 6.07
C TRP A 64 1.28 -8.02 4.72
N PHE A 65 0.22 -8.75 4.37
CA PHE A 65 -0.59 -8.50 3.20
C PHE A 65 -1.20 -7.08 3.21
N GLY A 66 -1.80 -6.66 4.33
CA GLY A 66 -2.43 -5.35 4.45
C GLY A 66 -1.45 -4.20 4.24
N PHE A 67 -0.25 -4.30 4.79
CA PHE A 67 0.79 -3.28 4.61
C PHE A 67 1.39 -3.25 3.20
N LEU A 68 1.57 -4.42 2.56
CA LEU A 68 1.95 -4.47 1.14
C LEU A 68 0.87 -3.84 0.26
N GLY A 69 -0.41 -4.14 0.53
CA GLY A 69 -1.56 -3.55 -0.14
C GLY A 69 -1.64 -2.04 0.05
N MET A 70 -1.35 -1.54 1.25
CA MET A 70 -1.29 -0.09 1.53
C MET A 70 -0.21 0.61 0.69
N ALA A 71 1.00 0.04 0.59
CA ALA A 71 2.07 0.61 -0.22
C ALA A 71 1.68 0.69 -1.72
N LEU A 72 1.05 -0.36 -2.25
CA LEU A 72 0.51 -0.37 -3.62
C LEU A 72 -0.65 0.60 -3.81
N GLY A 73 -1.54 0.72 -2.81
CA GLY A 73 -2.66 1.65 -2.82
C GLY A 73 -2.19 3.11 -2.85
N VAL A 74 -1.15 3.43 -2.09
CA VAL A 74 -0.49 4.74 -2.15
C VAL A 74 0.08 4.98 -3.54
N LYS A 75 0.75 4.01 -4.18
CA LYS A 75 1.26 4.16 -5.55
C LYS A 75 0.13 4.49 -6.54
N ASN A 76 -0.98 3.75 -6.46
CA ASN A 76 -2.11 3.87 -7.38
C ASN A 76 -3.06 5.05 -7.06
N SER A 77 -2.72 5.89 -6.08
CA SER A 77 -3.56 7.00 -5.62
C SER A 77 -4.98 6.55 -5.29
N VAL A 78 -5.16 5.45 -4.57
CA VAL A 78 -6.51 4.91 -4.25
C VAL A 78 -7.24 5.78 -3.20
N HIS A 79 -6.82 7.03 -2.99
CA HIS A 79 -7.49 8.00 -2.13
C HIS A 79 -8.76 8.56 -2.79
N LEU A 80 -9.71 7.66 -3.06
CA LEU A 80 -11.03 7.95 -3.65
C LEU A 80 -11.78 9.09 -2.94
N SER A 81 -11.62 9.22 -1.61
CA SER A 81 -12.27 10.28 -0.83
C SER A 81 -11.75 11.68 -1.18
N ILE A 82 -10.47 11.81 -1.55
CA ILE A 82 -9.87 13.09 -1.92
C ILE A 82 -10.30 13.45 -3.35
N GLU A 83 -10.33 12.48 -4.26
CA GLU A 83 -10.77 12.68 -5.65
C GLU A 83 -12.20 13.18 -5.75
N PHE A 84 -13.14 12.61 -4.99
CA PHE A 84 -14.53 13.08 -4.98
C PHE A 84 -14.62 14.53 -4.50
N PHE A 85 -13.89 14.88 -3.44
CA PHE A 85 -13.84 16.25 -2.93
C PHE A 85 -13.18 17.22 -3.92
N MET A 86 -12.15 16.78 -4.65
CA MET A 86 -11.47 17.57 -5.67
C MET A 86 -12.31 17.82 -6.92
N SER A 87 -13.23 16.92 -7.25
CA SER A 87 -14.14 17.08 -8.40
C SER A 87 -15.07 18.29 -8.27
N LEU A 88 -15.24 18.84 -7.06
CA LEU A 88 -16.01 20.05 -6.79
C LEU A 88 -15.21 21.35 -7.00
N PHE A 89 -13.88 21.28 -7.20
CA PHE A 89 -13.00 22.45 -7.32
C PHE A 89 -12.46 22.66 -8.75
N PRO A 90 -12.12 23.90 -9.15
CA PRO A 90 -11.52 24.20 -10.46
C PRO A 90 -10.13 23.56 -10.63
N GLU A 91 -9.76 23.20 -11.87
CA GLU A 91 -8.51 22.48 -12.23
C GLU A 91 -7.23 23.10 -11.66
N ASN A 92 -7.18 24.43 -11.52
CA ASN A 92 -6.01 25.12 -10.98
C ASN A 92 -5.76 24.79 -9.50
N TYR A 93 -6.81 24.60 -8.70
CA TYR A 93 -6.69 24.28 -7.28
C TYR A 93 -6.39 22.79 -7.06
N GLN A 94 -6.89 21.91 -7.93
CA GLN A 94 -6.66 20.47 -7.86
C GLN A 94 -5.15 20.15 -7.84
N LYS A 95 -4.36 20.80 -8.69
CA LYS A 95 -2.89 20.61 -8.74
C LYS A 95 -2.18 20.94 -7.43
N TYR A 96 -2.65 21.92 -6.67
CA TYR A 96 -2.06 22.25 -5.36
C TYR A 96 -2.47 21.23 -4.30
N ILE A 97 -3.72 20.76 -4.35
CA ILE A 97 -4.23 19.78 -3.40
C ILE A 97 -3.54 18.41 -3.60
N TYR A 98 -3.33 17.95 -4.84
CA TYR A 98 -2.56 16.72 -5.11
C TYR A 98 -1.13 16.81 -4.57
N LYS A 99 -0.47 17.96 -4.69
CA LYS A 99 0.85 18.17 -4.08
C LYS A 99 0.82 18.12 -2.56
N ILE A 100 -0.23 18.67 -1.94
CA ILE A 100 -0.42 18.63 -0.49
C ILE A 100 -0.66 17.18 -0.03
N GLU A 101 -1.48 16.42 -0.77
CA GLU A 101 -1.71 14.99 -0.55
C GLU A 101 -0.39 14.21 -0.59
N ASP A 102 0.41 14.37 -1.65
CA ASP A 102 1.70 13.69 -1.78
C ASP A 102 2.63 13.95 -0.58
N ILE A 103 2.65 15.19 -0.10
CA ILE A 103 3.43 15.60 1.08
C ILE A 103 2.87 14.94 2.35
N LEU A 104 1.54 14.96 2.55
CA LEU A 104 0.87 14.34 3.69
C LEU A 104 1.14 12.83 3.75
N VAL A 105 1.05 12.15 2.61
CA VAL A 105 1.33 10.72 2.48
C VAL A 105 2.81 10.44 2.77
N GLY A 106 3.73 11.29 2.29
CA GLY A 106 5.15 11.19 2.62
C GLY A 106 5.45 11.35 4.12
N VAL A 107 4.81 12.33 4.77
CA VAL A 107 4.90 12.54 6.23
C VAL A 107 4.32 11.35 6.99
N PHE A 108 3.20 10.80 6.53
CA PHE A 108 2.61 9.59 7.11
C PHE A 108 3.56 8.39 7.02
N GLY A 109 4.22 8.18 5.88
CA GLY A 109 5.26 7.18 5.73
C GLY A 109 6.44 7.39 6.71
N GLY A 110 6.82 8.64 6.96
CA GLY A 110 7.83 9.00 7.96
C GLY A 110 7.41 8.64 9.40
N PHE A 111 6.16 8.90 9.75
CA PHE A 111 5.61 8.49 11.05
C PHE A 111 5.56 6.98 11.20
N MET A 112 5.14 6.25 10.15
CA MET A 112 5.16 4.78 10.15
C MET A 112 6.56 4.23 10.36
N LEU A 113 7.58 4.85 9.77
CA LEU A 113 8.98 4.46 9.96
C LEU A 113 9.42 4.65 11.41
N LYS A 114 9.20 5.83 11.98
CA LYS A 114 9.65 6.14 13.34
C LYS A 114 8.90 5.31 14.40
N TYR A 115 7.58 5.40 14.41
CA TYR A 115 6.77 4.71 15.40
C TYR A 115 6.76 3.19 15.18
N GLY A 116 6.85 2.73 13.93
CA GLY A 116 7.00 1.31 13.63
C GLY A 116 8.30 0.73 14.17
N TRP A 117 9.41 1.49 14.07
CA TRP A 117 10.70 1.10 14.63
C TRP A 117 10.70 1.09 16.17
N ASP A 118 10.09 2.10 16.79
CA ASP A 118 9.96 2.17 18.24
C ASP A 118 9.12 0.98 18.76
N LEU A 119 8.02 0.67 18.07
CA LEU A 119 7.12 -0.43 18.43
C LEU A 119 7.80 -1.79 18.25
N TYR A 120 8.58 -1.97 17.17
CA TYR A 120 9.42 -3.15 16.98
C TYR A 120 10.40 -3.34 18.15
N ASN A 121 11.11 -2.28 18.55
CA ASN A 121 12.06 -2.36 19.66
C ASN A 121 11.39 -2.64 21.00
N ALA A 122 10.19 -2.11 21.23
CA ALA A 122 9.42 -2.37 22.44
C ALA A 122 8.90 -3.81 22.53
N THR A 123 8.61 -4.45 21.39
CA THR A 123 7.98 -5.78 21.36
C THR A 123 8.92 -6.93 20.96
N LYS A 124 10.17 -6.64 20.56
CA LYS A 124 11.14 -7.68 20.16
C LYS A 124 11.47 -8.71 21.24
N ALA A 125 11.38 -8.32 22.52
CA ALA A 125 11.65 -9.20 23.66
C ALA A 125 10.44 -10.07 24.04
N THR A 126 9.25 -9.77 23.51
CA THR A 126 8.04 -10.55 23.76
C THR A 126 7.87 -11.61 22.68
N VAL A 127 7.56 -12.85 23.07
CA VAL A 127 7.27 -13.94 22.15
C VAL A 127 5.77 -14.22 22.08
N LEU A 128 5.31 -14.73 20.93
CA LEU A 128 3.94 -15.20 20.76
C LEU A 128 3.75 -16.56 21.47
N PRO A 129 2.60 -16.78 22.14
CA PRO A 129 2.40 -17.96 22.97
C PRO A 129 2.37 -19.29 22.21
N ALA A 130 1.86 -19.34 20.98
CA ALA A 130 1.74 -20.59 20.24
C ALA A 130 2.98 -20.89 19.38
N THR A 131 3.45 -19.90 18.61
CA THR A 131 4.58 -20.05 17.69
C THR A 131 5.95 -19.84 18.34
N GLN A 132 6.00 -19.23 19.53
CA GLN A 132 7.24 -18.81 20.21
C GLN A 132 8.08 -17.83 19.37
N TRP A 133 7.49 -17.23 18.34
CA TRP A 133 8.17 -16.24 17.51
C TRP A 133 8.18 -14.88 18.17
N THR A 134 9.15 -14.04 17.83
CA THR A 134 9.21 -12.67 18.31
C THR A 134 8.01 -11.86 17.81
N ARG A 135 7.29 -11.21 18.74
CA ARG A 135 6.13 -10.37 18.44
C ARG A 135 6.48 -9.15 17.58
N GLY A 136 7.75 -8.74 17.61
CA GLY A 136 8.31 -7.75 16.69
C GLY A 136 8.12 -8.07 15.20
N LEU A 137 7.94 -9.34 14.80
CA LEU A 137 7.65 -9.69 13.39
C LEU A 137 6.32 -9.10 12.89
N LEU A 138 5.38 -8.81 13.79
CA LEU A 138 4.13 -8.12 13.45
C LEU A 138 4.38 -6.65 13.13
N PHE A 139 5.36 -6.03 13.78
CA PHE A 139 5.59 -4.60 13.73
C PHE A 139 6.72 -4.18 12.80
N ILE A 140 7.64 -5.09 12.44
CA ILE A 140 8.72 -4.80 11.49
C ILE A 140 8.20 -4.43 10.10
N MET A 141 6.96 -4.83 9.79
CA MET A 141 6.32 -4.49 8.52
C MET A 141 5.87 -3.02 8.46
N LEU A 142 5.59 -2.37 9.59
CA LEU A 142 5.26 -0.94 9.63
C LEU A 142 6.39 -0.06 9.06
N PRO A 143 7.64 -0.15 9.57
CA PRO A 143 8.71 0.67 9.04
C PRO A 143 9.08 0.29 7.60
N LEU A 144 8.98 -0.99 7.23
CA LEU A 144 9.15 -1.44 5.84
C LEU A 144 8.14 -0.76 4.90
N ALA A 145 6.85 -0.81 5.23
CA ALA A 145 5.81 -0.15 4.45
C ALA A 145 5.99 1.38 4.43
N GLY A 146 6.40 1.98 5.56
CA GLY A 146 6.74 3.39 5.64
C GLY A 146 7.84 3.80 4.66
N ILE A 147 8.92 3.01 4.56
CA ILE A 147 9.99 3.24 3.58
C ILE A 147 9.45 3.20 2.15
N LEU A 148 8.62 2.20 1.81
CA LEU A 148 8.03 2.09 0.47
C LEU A 148 7.12 3.28 0.15
N ILE A 149 6.27 3.68 1.10
CA ILE A 149 5.37 4.83 0.96
C ILE A 149 6.16 6.12 0.72
N ILE A 150 7.27 6.34 1.45
CA ILE A 150 8.15 7.49 1.23
C ILE A 150 8.75 7.45 -0.19
N ILE A 151 9.23 6.29 -0.63
CA ILE A 151 9.80 6.13 -1.99
C ILE A 151 8.75 6.47 -3.06
N TYR A 152 7.52 5.95 -2.92
CA TYR A 152 6.45 6.22 -3.88
C TYR A 152 5.96 7.67 -3.84
N SER A 153 5.81 8.26 -2.65
CA SER A 153 5.46 9.68 -2.47
C SER A 153 6.51 10.59 -3.12
N ILE A 154 7.80 10.32 -2.92
CA ILE A 154 8.88 11.10 -3.57
C ILE A 154 8.81 10.92 -5.10
N ALA A 155 8.61 9.69 -5.60
CA ALA A 155 8.52 9.43 -7.03
C ALA A 155 7.32 10.15 -7.69
N LYS A 156 6.19 10.26 -6.97
CA LYS A 156 5.03 11.05 -7.40
C LYS A 156 5.31 12.55 -7.39
N PHE A 157 5.91 13.06 -6.32
CA PHE A 157 6.24 14.48 -6.19
C PHE A 157 7.14 14.98 -7.34
N PHE A 158 8.07 14.15 -7.82
CA PHE A 158 8.92 14.46 -8.97
C PHE A 158 8.23 14.27 -10.35
N GLY A 159 6.96 13.89 -10.39
CA GLY A 159 6.21 13.61 -11.61
C GLY A 159 6.80 12.47 -12.44
N VAL A 160 7.49 11.53 -11.78
CA VAL A 160 8.04 10.33 -12.42
C VAL A 160 6.92 9.35 -12.68
N LEU A 161 6.05 9.16 -11.70
CA LEU A 161 4.79 8.43 -11.82
C LEU A 161 3.76 9.36 -12.46
N ARG A 162 3.21 8.96 -13.62
CA ARG A 162 2.17 9.71 -14.32
C ARG A 162 0.85 9.39 -13.64
N GLU A 163 0.17 10.40 -13.09
CA GLU A 163 -1.20 10.22 -12.60
C GLU A 163 -2.12 9.86 -13.77
N GLU A 164 -2.64 8.63 -13.78
CA GLU A 164 -3.63 8.21 -14.77
C GLU A 164 -5.01 8.88 -14.54
N HIS A 165 -5.25 9.35 -13.31
CA HIS A 165 -6.53 9.90 -12.86
C HIS A 165 -6.95 11.19 -13.59
N PHE A 166 -6.01 12.01 -14.05
CA PHE A 166 -6.33 13.23 -14.81
C PHE A 166 -6.87 12.92 -16.22
N THR A 167 -6.58 11.74 -16.77
CA THR A 167 -7.05 11.36 -18.12
C THR A 167 -8.52 10.94 -18.09
N ILE A 168 -8.95 10.19 -17.06
CA ILE A 168 -10.32 9.68 -16.98
C ILE A 168 -11.33 10.79 -16.66
N GLN A 169 -10.98 11.70 -15.74
CA GLN A 169 -11.86 12.82 -15.39
C GLN A 169 -12.05 13.79 -16.57
N SER A 170 -10.97 14.11 -17.29
CA SER A 170 -11.04 15.02 -18.45
C SER A 170 -11.77 14.41 -19.65
N GLU A 171 -11.68 13.09 -19.86
CA GLU A 171 -12.49 12.39 -20.87
C GLU A 171 -13.98 12.35 -20.49
N THR A 172 -14.30 12.15 -19.20
CA THR A 172 -15.69 12.12 -18.71
C THR A 172 -16.35 13.50 -18.79
N ILE A 173 -15.60 14.56 -18.46
CA ILE A 173 -16.07 15.95 -18.59
C ILE A 173 -16.29 16.31 -20.07
N LYS A 174 -15.34 15.98 -20.95
CA LYS A 174 -15.51 16.15 -22.40
C LYS A 174 -16.71 15.38 -22.95
N GLN A 175 -16.95 14.15 -22.49
CA GLN A 175 -18.12 13.38 -22.90
C GLN A 175 -19.44 14.00 -22.42
N LYS A 176 -19.45 14.64 -21.25
CA LYS A 176 -20.64 15.36 -20.74
C LYS A 176 -20.89 16.67 -21.49
N GLU A 177 -19.85 17.41 -21.86
CA GLU A 177 -19.97 18.61 -22.72
C GLU A 177 -20.48 18.23 -24.11
N VAL A 178 -19.94 17.16 -24.73
CA VAL A 178 -20.38 16.68 -26.06
C VAL A 178 -21.82 16.14 -26.05
N LYS A 179 -22.31 15.60 -24.93
CA LYS A 179 -23.70 15.13 -24.80
C LYS A 179 -24.69 16.17 -24.27
N GLY A 180 -24.21 17.33 -23.84
CA GLY A 180 -25.05 18.41 -23.28
C GLY A 180 -25.52 19.45 -24.30
N GLU A 181 -25.10 19.33 -25.56
CA GLU A 181 -25.48 20.21 -26.68
C GLU A 181 -26.59 19.62 -27.59
N GLU A 182 -27.21 18.49 -27.22
CA GLU A 182 -28.39 17.90 -27.91
C GLU A 182 -29.68 18.00 -27.07
#